data_AF-A0A0Q9TV83-F1
#
_entry.id   AF-A0A0Q9TV83-F1
#
_cell.length_a   1.000
_cell.length_b   1.000
_cell.length_c   1.000
_cell.angle_alpha   90.00
_cell.angle_beta   90.00
_cell.angle_gamma   90.00
#
_symmetry.space_group_name_H-M   'P 1'
#
loop_
_entity.id
_entity.type
_entity.pdbx_description
1 polymer ?
#
loop_
_entity_poly.entity_id
_entity_poly.type
_entity_poly.pdbx_seq_one_letter_code
_entity_poly.pdbx_strand_id
1 'polypeptide(L)'
;MTELPAELPAELPAELPVDVGDLAALDLRAAQVQHWSIAGDSFTWTLLAGDTGRGHELASITYVGAVVLHTNRRDLDRAVAAAAEVERSEVVPTTDGGFEHRVTLVPAYPLVVRFWSVEVRRMPAPDHLRRLR
;
A
#
# COMPACT_ATOMS: atom_id res chain seq x y z
N MET A 1 -32.09 19.54 36.42
CA MET A 1 -30.68 19.38 36.05
C MET A 1 -30.63 18.21 35.09
N THR A 2 -30.29 18.48 33.83
CA THR A 2 -30.22 17.46 32.78
C THR A 2 -28.87 16.78 32.88
N GLU A 3 -28.86 15.49 33.19
CA GLU A 3 -27.65 14.67 33.13
C GLU A 3 -27.32 14.42 31.66
N LEU A 4 -26.22 14.97 31.17
CA LEU A 4 -25.66 14.66 29.85
C LEU A 4 -25.07 13.24 29.91
N PRO A 5 -25.32 12.36 28.90
CA PRO A 5 -24.68 11.05 28.86
C PRO A 5 -23.18 11.24 28.64
N ALA A 6 -22.37 10.61 29.47
CA ALA A 6 -20.93 10.54 29.28
C ALA A 6 -20.64 9.87 27.93
N GLU A 7 -20.05 10.62 27.00
CA GLU A 7 -19.48 10.07 25.77
C GLU A 7 -18.40 9.06 26.19
N LEU A 8 -18.68 7.77 26.04
CA LEU A 8 -17.67 6.74 26.21
C LEU A 8 -16.55 7.00 25.19
N PRO A 9 -15.26 7.00 25.60
CA PRO A 9 -14.18 7.08 24.63
C PRO A 9 -14.35 5.93 23.65
N ALA A 10 -14.38 6.25 22.36
CA ALA A 10 -14.37 5.25 21.31
C ALA A 10 -13.12 4.38 21.51
N GLU A 11 -13.31 3.17 22.03
CA GLU A 11 -12.27 2.14 22.06
C GLU A 11 -11.87 1.89 20.60
N LEU A 12 -10.69 2.37 20.22
CA LEU A 12 -10.04 1.99 18.98
C LEU A 12 -9.99 0.46 18.95
N PRO A 13 -10.38 -0.21 17.85
CA PRO A 13 -10.32 -1.66 17.81
C PRO A 13 -8.89 -2.12 18.11
N ALA A 14 -8.82 -3.05 19.06
CA ALA A 14 -7.63 -3.76 19.48
C ALA A 14 -6.90 -4.36 18.27
N GLU A 15 -5.58 -4.13 18.20
CA GLU A 15 -4.59 -4.74 17.29
C GLU A 15 -5.02 -4.89 15.81
N LEU A 16 -4.27 -4.26 14.90
CA LEU A 16 -4.47 -4.43 13.46
C LEU A 16 -4.46 -5.94 13.09
N PRO A 17 -5.30 -6.38 12.14
CA PRO A 17 -5.18 -7.72 11.57
C PRO A 17 -3.73 -7.97 11.13
N VAL A 18 -3.20 -9.17 11.35
CA VAL A 18 -1.77 -9.49 11.12
C VAL A 18 -1.29 -9.02 9.75
N ASP A 19 -2.03 -9.32 8.69
CA ASP A 19 -1.63 -8.95 7.32
C ASP A 19 -1.63 -7.42 7.10
N VAL A 20 -2.51 -6.69 7.78
CA VAL A 20 -2.56 -5.22 7.75
C VAL A 20 -1.39 -4.64 8.53
N GLY A 21 -1.04 -5.25 9.67
CA GLY A 21 0.16 -4.93 10.43
C GLY A 21 1.43 -5.17 9.62
N ASP A 22 1.51 -6.28 8.90
CA ASP A 22 2.61 -6.62 8.00
C ASP A 22 2.76 -5.61 6.86
N LEU A 23 1.64 -5.17 6.27
CA LEU A 23 1.64 -4.09 5.28
C LEU A 23 2.13 -2.77 5.89
N ALA A 24 1.63 -2.39 7.06
CA ALA A 24 1.99 -1.14 7.73
C ALA A 24 3.47 -1.10 8.18
N ALA A 25 4.05 -2.26 8.50
CA ALA A 25 5.45 -2.39 8.89
C ALA A 25 6.41 -2.49 7.69
N LEU A 26 5.89 -2.63 6.46
CA LEU A 26 6.70 -2.75 5.25
C LEU A 26 7.30 -1.39 4.88
N ASP A 27 8.62 -1.28 4.92
CA ASP A 27 9.31 -0.08 4.42
C ASP A 27 9.29 -0.04 2.89
N LEU A 28 8.34 0.73 2.36
CA LEU A 28 8.20 0.96 0.92
C LEU A 28 8.91 2.23 0.46
N ARG A 29 9.61 2.99 1.31
CA ARG A 29 10.26 4.23 0.87
C ARG A 29 11.29 3.92 -0.22
N ALA A 30 11.24 4.69 -1.32
CA ALA A 30 12.03 4.48 -2.53
C ALA A 30 11.81 3.13 -3.23
N ALA A 31 10.76 2.37 -2.87
CA ALA A 31 10.44 1.14 -3.59
C ALA A 31 9.90 1.50 -4.98
N GLN A 32 10.47 0.88 -6.01
CA GLN A 32 10.09 1.10 -7.40
C GLN A 32 8.90 0.21 -7.76
N VAL A 33 7.85 0.79 -8.32
CA VAL A 33 6.70 0.01 -8.83
C VAL A 33 7.12 -0.75 -10.08
N GLN A 34 7.02 -2.08 -10.03
CA GLN A 34 7.40 -2.98 -11.13
C GLN A 34 6.21 -3.34 -12.01
N HIS A 35 5.07 -3.63 -11.37
CA HIS A 35 3.86 -4.09 -12.04
C HIS A 35 2.63 -3.78 -11.20
N TRP A 36 1.48 -3.68 -11.87
CA TRP A 36 0.18 -3.55 -11.20
C TRP A 36 -0.93 -4.18 -12.06
N SER A 37 -1.98 -4.64 -11.40
CA SER A 37 -3.15 -5.23 -12.06
C SER A 37 -4.42 -5.01 -11.22
N ILE A 38 -5.56 -5.08 -11.90
CA ILE A 38 -6.89 -5.12 -11.29
C ILE A 38 -7.60 -6.34 -11.86
N ALA A 39 -8.11 -7.20 -10.98
CA ALA A 39 -8.89 -8.38 -11.34
C ALA A 39 -10.10 -8.49 -10.41
N GLY A 40 -11.30 -8.33 -10.96
CA GLY A 40 -12.52 -8.27 -10.16
C GLY A 40 -12.48 -7.10 -9.18
N ASP A 41 -12.62 -7.40 -7.89
CA ASP A 41 -12.53 -6.46 -6.77
C ASP A 41 -11.13 -6.44 -6.14
N SER A 42 -10.12 -7.01 -6.79
CA SER A 42 -8.76 -7.06 -6.25
C SER A 42 -7.83 -6.13 -7.02
N PHE A 43 -7.01 -5.39 -6.28
CA PHE A 43 -5.87 -4.64 -6.82
C PHE A 43 -4.59 -5.33 -6.36
N THR A 44 -3.66 -5.58 -7.28
CA THR A 44 -2.35 -6.12 -6.94
C THR A 44 -1.28 -5.23 -7.52
N TRP A 45 -0.22 -5.02 -6.77
CA TRP A 45 1.00 -4.42 -7.29
C TRP A 45 2.24 -5.08 -6.72
N THR A 46 3.29 -5.03 -7.53
CA THR A 46 4.61 -5.56 -7.19
C THR A 46 5.59 -4.41 -7.12
N LEU A 47 6.28 -4.30 -6.00
CA LEU A 47 7.29 -3.27 -5.75
C LEU A 47 8.65 -3.93 -5.55
N LEU A 48 9.69 -3.29 -6.06
CA LEU A 48 11.07 -3.61 -5.76
C LEU A 48 11.52 -2.70 -4.62
N ALA A 49 11.63 -3.26 -3.43
CA ALA A 49 12.06 -2.56 -2.22
C ALA A 49 13.52 -2.92 -1.88
N GLY A 50 14.14 -2.11 -1.03
CA GLY A 50 15.53 -2.30 -0.59
C GLY A 50 16.55 -1.54 -1.43
N ASP A 51 17.82 -1.72 -1.10
CA ASP A 51 18.94 -0.96 -1.67
C ASP A 51 20.17 -1.84 -1.94
N THR A 52 21.19 -1.26 -2.59
CA THR A 52 22.44 -1.94 -2.95
C THR A 52 23.26 -2.42 -1.75
N GLY A 53 22.99 -1.91 -0.54
CA GLY A 53 23.67 -2.29 0.70
C GLY A 53 22.95 -3.39 1.49
N ARG A 54 21.61 -3.43 1.46
CA ARG A 54 20.78 -4.41 2.18
C ARG A 54 20.27 -5.55 1.31
N GLY A 55 20.40 -5.41 -0.01
CA GLY A 55 19.77 -6.31 -0.98
C GLY A 55 18.40 -5.79 -1.38
N HIS A 56 17.93 -6.29 -2.54
CA HIS A 56 16.60 -5.97 -3.05
C HIS A 56 15.63 -7.13 -2.84
N GLU A 57 14.39 -6.79 -2.53
CA GLU A 57 13.28 -7.71 -2.38
C GLU A 57 12.10 -7.28 -3.26
N LEU A 58 11.38 -8.26 -3.81
CA LEU A 58 10.08 -8.02 -4.40
C LEU A 58 9.01 -8.18 -3.32
N ALA A 59 8.20 -7.16 -3.16
CA ALA A 59 6.98 -7.19 -2.37
C ALA A 59 5.78 -7.18 -3.32
N SER A 60 4.99 -8.25 -3.32
CA SER A 60 3.68 -8.30 -3.96
C SER A 60 2.62 -8.06 -2.90
N ILE A 61 1.81 -7.02 -3.09
CA ILE A 61 0.71 -6.67 -2.19
C ILE A 61 -0.58 -6.81 -2.98
N THR A 62 -1.49 -7.64 -2.47
CA THR A 62 -2.81 -7.87 -3.06
C THR A 62 -3.88 -7.40 -2.08
N TYR A 63 -4.67 -6.42 -2.49
CA TYR A 63 -5.79 -5.89 -1.72
C TYR A 63 -7.09 -6.51 -2.23
N VAL A 64 -7.94 -6.98 -1.32
CA VAL A 64 -9.23 -7.62 -1.62
C VAL A 64 -10.39 -6.71 -1.21
N GLY A 65 -11.47 -6.72 -2.00
CA GLY A 65 -12.55 -5.75 -1.87
C GLY A 65 -12.05 -4.32 -2.08
N ALA A 66 -11.09 -4.18 -3.00
CA ALA A 66 -10.31 -2.98 -3.23
C ALA A 66 -11.04 -1.99 -4.13
N VAL A 67 -11.00 -0.73 -3.72
CA VAL A 67 -11.38 0.42 -4.54
C VAL A 67 -10.19 1.36 -4.62
N VAL A 68 -9.70 1.55 -5.84
CA VAL A 68 -8.56 2.45 -6.10
C VAL A 68 -9.11 3.85 -6.40
N LEU A 69 -8.83 4.78 -5.50
CA LEU A 69 -9.24 6.18 -5.60
C LEU A 69 -8.12 7.02 -6.22
N HIS A 70 -8.53 8.19 -6.75
CA HIS A 70 -7.65 9.19 -7.34
C HIS A 70 -6.71 8.68 -8.44
N THR A 71 -7.09 7.55 -9.06
CA THR A 71 -6.27 6.87 -10.06
C THR A 71 -6.89 6.95 -11.44
N ASN A 72 -6.06 7.30 -12.40
CA ASN A 72 -6.30 7.06 -13.81
C ASN A 72 -5.37 5.94 -14.26
N ARG A 73 -5.95 4.83 -14.75
CA ARG A 73 -5.20 3.66 -15.23
C ARG A 73 -4.06 4.05 -16.18
N ARG A 74 -4.31 4.96 -17.12
CA ARG A 74 -3.30 5.38 -18.10
C ARG A 74 -2.15 6.15 -17.46
N ASP A 75 -2.44 6.94 -16.43
CA ASP A 75 -1.43 7.72 -15.74
C ASP A 75 -0.60 6.83 -14.80
N LEU A 76 -1.23 5.84 -14.17
CA LEU A 76 -0.52 4.82 -13.39
C LEU A 76 0.38 3.97 -14.31
N ASP A 77 -0.12 3.52 -15.47
CA ASP A 77 0.70 2.82 -16.47
C ASP A 77 1.93 3.65 -16.88
N ARG A 78 1.75 4.96 -17.08
CA ARG A 78 2.85 5.88 -17.39
C ARG A 78 3.83 6.00 -16.22
N ALA A 79 3.33 6.13 -15.00
CA ALA A 79 4.16 6.22 -13.80
C ALA A 79 5.01 4.95 -13.63
N VAL A 80 4.41 3.76 -13.78
CA VAL A 80 5.14 2.49 -13.72
C VAL A 80 6.16 2.37 -14.84
N ALA A 81 5.79 2.73 -16.08
CA ALA A 81 6.74 2.75 -17.20
C ALA A 81 7.91 3.74 -17.00
N ALA A 82 7.69 4.81 -16.24
CA ALA A 82 8.70 5.79 -15.84
C ALA A 82 9.48 5.38 -14.58
N ALA A 83 9.36 4.13 -14.12
CA ALA A 83 10.01 3.63 -12.92
C ALA A 83 9.68 4.44 -11.66
N ALA A 84 8.41 4.84 -11.50
CA ALA A 84 7.99 5.63 -10.35
C ALA A 84 8.30 4.91 -9.03
N GLU A 85 8.88 5.66 -8.10
CA GLU A 85 9.24 5.20 -6.76
C GLU A 85 8.24 5.74 -5.74
N VAL A 86 8.04 4.96 -4.67
CA VAL A 86 7.22 5.37 -3.53
C VAL A 86 7.97 6.43 -2.73
N GLU A 87 7.38 7.62 -2.65
CA GLU A 87 7.78 8.67 -1.73
C GLU A 87 7.17 8.43 -0.35
N ARG A 88 5.88 8.15 -0.27
CA ARG A 88 5.19 7.96 1.02
C ARG A 88 4.27 6.76 0.95
N SER A 89 4.19 6.02 2.05
CA SER A 89 3.26 4.91 2.25
C SER A 89 2.73 4.99 3.69
N GLU A 90 1.42 4.86 3.85
CA GLU A 90 0.74 4.88 5.14
C GLU A 90 -0.54 4.06 5.08
N VAL A 91 -0.78 3.22 6.09
CA VAL A 91 -2.02 2.46 6.24
C VAL A 91 -2.83 3.03 7.40
N VAL A 92 -4.09 3.36 7.16
CA VAL A 92 -5.00 3.91 8.17
C VAL A 92 -6.33 3.16 8.19
N PRO A 93 -6.96 2.96 9.37
CA PRO A 93 -8.32 2.43 9.43
C PRO A 93 -9.35 3.46 8.94
N THR A 94 -10.46 2.99 8.39
CA THR A 94 -11.60 3.84 7.96
C THR A 94 -12.77 3.79 8.94
N THR A 95 -13.56 4.87 8.97
CA THR A 95 -14.75 4.99 9.83
C THR A 95 -15.84 3.96 9.51
N ASP A 96 -15.94 3.57 8.24
CA ASP A 96 -16.99 2.67 7.73
C ASP A 96 -16.60 1.18 7.87
N GLY A 97 -15.50 0.89 8.57
CA GLY A 97 -14.80 -0.39 8.55
C GLY A 97 -13.84 -0.50 7.35
N GLY A 98 -12.82 -1.35 7.48
CA GLY A 98 -11.75 -1.51 6.48
C GLY A 98 -10.56 -0.57 6.68
N PHE A 99 -9.76 -0.41 5.62
CA PHE A 99 -8.48 0.31 5.66
C PHE A 99 -8.24 1.10 4.37
N GLU A 100 -7.41 2.14 4.46
CA GLU A 100 -6.83 2.80 3.30
C GLU A 100 -5.31 2.62 3.31
N HIS A 101 -4.74 2.23 2.18
CA HIS A 101 -3.33 2.40 1.92
C HIS A 101 -3.14 3.65 1.06
N ARG A 102 -2.57 4.68 1.67
CA ARG A 102 -2.27 5.97 1.03
C ARG A 102 -0.82 5.96 0.59
N VAL A 103 -0.61 6.09 -0.71
CA VAL A 103 0.72 6.08 -1.33
C VAL A 103 0.91 7.33 -2.17
N THR A 104 2.12 7.88 -2.13
CA THR A 104 2.55 8.94 -3.06
C THR A 104 3.75 8.43 -3.83
N LEU A 105 3.67 8.48 -5.16
CA LEU A 105 4.80 8.16 -6.03
C LEU A 105 5.49 9.44 -6.51
N VAL A 106 6.81 9.39 -6.72
CA VAL A 106 7.58 10.51 -7.29
C VAL A 106 7.12 10.76 -8.75
N PRO A 107 6.92 12.03 -9.19
CA PRO A 107 7.22 13.27 -8.48
C PRO A 107 6.09 13.91 -7.65
N ALA A 108 4.90 13.30 -7.56
CA ALA A 108 3.78 13.64 -6.66
C ALA A 108 2.47 13.01 -7.18
N TYR A 109 2.47 11.71 -7.46
CA TYR A 109 1.28 10.98 -7.90
C TYR A 109 0.61 10.31 -6.70
N PRO A 110 -0.50 10.87 -6.17
CA PRO A 110 -1.21 10.26 -5.05
C PRO A 110 -2.06 9.08 -5.52
N LEU A 111 -2.04 8.02 -4.73
CA LEU A 111 -2.82 6.80 -4.91
C LEU A 111 -3.42 6.44 -3.55
N VAL A 112 -4.72 6.15 -3.52
CA VAL A 112 -5.36 5.63 -2.31
C VAL A 112 -6.08 4.35 -2.67
N VAL A 113 -5.71 3.25 -2.01
CA VAL A 113 -6.40 1.97 -2.13
C VAL A 113 -7.24 1.77 -0.88
N ARG A 114 -8.56 1.83 -0.98
CA ARG A 114 -9.47 1.38 0.09
C ARG A 114 -9.63 -0.12 -0.03
N PHE A 115 -9.57 -0.87 1.07
CA PHE A 115 -9.62 -2.33 1.04
C PHE A 115 -10.16 -2.93 2.34
N TRP A 116 -10.57 -4.20 2.28
CA TRP A 116 -11.09 -4.95 3.44
C TRP A 116 -10.07 -5.93 4.03
N SER A 117 -9.29 -6.58 3.17
CA SER A 117 -8.16 -7.41 3.57
C SER A 117 -7.01 -7.25 2.59
N VAL A 118 -5.81 -7.65 3.02
CA VAL A 118 -4.60 -7.58 2.23
C VAL A 118 -3.80 -8.87 2.39
N GLU A 119 -3.09 -9.26 1.34
CA GLU A 119 -2.06 -10.28 1.38
C GLU A 119 -0.72 -9.64 1.00
N VAL A 120 0.31 -9.88 1.81
CA VAL A 120 1.67 -9.38 1.55
C VAL A 120 2.60 -10.57 1.32
N ARG A 121 3.22 -10.64 0.15
CA ARG A 121 4.24 -11.64 -0.17
C ARG A 121 5.58 -10.98 -0.46
N ARG A 122 6.61 -11.42 0.24
CA ARG A 122 8.00 -10.98 0.04
C ARG A 122 8.83 -12.11 -0.54
N MET A 123 9.71 -11.78 -1.48
CA MET A 123 10.67 -12.73 -2.03
C MET A 123 11.96 -12.01 -2.43
N PRO A 124 13.12 -12.70 -2.44
CA PRO A 124 14.36 -12.12 -2.93
C PRO A 124 14.19 -11.61 -4.37
N ALA A 125 14.68 -10.40 -4.66
CA ALA A 125 14.58 -9.88 -6.02
C ALA A 125 15.49 -10.68 -6.97
N PRO A 126 15.01 -11.06 -8.17
CA PRO A 126 15.83 -11.66 -9.22
C PRO A 126 17.02 -10.78 -9.60
N ASP A 127 18.15 -11.40 -9.93
CA ASP A 127 19.42 -10.71 -10.22
C ASP A 127 19.35 -9.67 -11.36
N HIS A 128 18.40 -9.81 -12.28
CA HIS A 128 18.22 -8.86 -13.39
C HIS A 128 17.49 -7.58 -12.96
N LEU A 129 16.65 -7.64 -11.91
CA LEU A 129 16.00 -6.45 -11.36
C LEU A 129 16.91 -5.67 -10.41
N ARG A 130 17.94 -6.31 -9.84
CA ARG A 130 18.94 -5.66 -8.97
C ARG A 130 19.83 -4.63 -9.68
N ARG A 131 19.80 -4.56 -11.02
CA ARG A 131 20.76 -3.79 -11.83
C ARG A 131 20.21 -2.46 -12.36
N LEU A 132 18.95 -2.13 -12.08
CA LEU A 132 18.38 -0.87 -12.53
C LEU A 132 18.77 0.24 -11.55
N ARG A 133 19.86 0.94 -11.88
CA ARG A 133 20.16 2.30 -11.42
C ARG A 133 20.69 3.09 -12.60
#